data_AF-A0A359FWL8-F1
#
_entry.id   AF-A0A359FWL8-F1
#
_cell.length_a   1.000
_cell.length_b   1.000
_cell.length_c   1.000
_cell.angle_alpha   90.00
_cell.angle_beta   90.00
_cell.angle_gamma   90.00
#
_symmetry.space_group_name_H-M   'P 1'
#
loop_
_entity.id
_entity.type
_entity.pdbx_description
1 polymer ?
#
loop_
_entity_poly.entity_id
_entity_poly.type
_entity_poly.pdbx_seq_one_letter_code
_entity_poly.pdbx_strand_id
1 'polypeptide(L)'
;MKLLSQIISYLFHPMLMASLGIFLIFNSGTHIAFIPIEAKRVIYLTVILNTAILPLSTLPLLYQFGLIKSFQMEGARERTLPVLLTCFFYFVCYMLLRRIGVTGIIISFMLATIIAIGGAGIITRFWKISIHTIGIGGVTGAIMALTYRYGVDLNGMLFLLFLCSGLVASERLYL
;
A
#
# COMPACT_ATOMS: atom_id res chain seq x y z
N MET A 1 -4.17 26.03 1.98
CA MET A 1 -4.57 24.74 2.61
C MET A 1 -4.82 23.66 1.56
N LYS A 2 -5.70 23.86 0.57
CA LYS A 2 -5.97 22.88 -0.50
C LYS A 2 -4.73 22.31 -1.24
N LEU A 3 -3.75 23.16 -1.56
CA LEU A 3 -2.50 22.70 -2.21
C LEU A 3 -1.69 21.73 -1.32
N LEU A 4 -1.55 22.05 -0.03
CA LEU A 4 -0.84 21.20 0.93
C LEU A 4 -1.54 19.84 1.07
N SER A 5 -2.88 19.86 1.16
CA SER A 5 -3.70 18.65 1.19
C SER A 5 -3.46 17.75 -0.03
N GLN A 6 -3.50 18.33 -1.23
CA GLN A 6 -3.24 17.59 -2.46
C GLN A 6 -1.84 16.98 -2.50
N ILE A 7 -0.80 17.72 -2.09
CA ILE A 7 0.58 17.21 -2.01
C ILE A 7 0.66 16.00 -1.08
N ILE A 8 0.05 16.08 0.11
CA ILE A 8 0.02 14.97 1.07
C ILE A 8 -0.73 13.76 0.48
N SER A 9 -1.87 13.97 -0.19
CA SER A 9 -2.64 12.89 -0.84
C SER A 9 -1.83 12.19 -1.93
N TYR A 10 -1.06 12.93 -2.74
CA TYR A 10 -0.18 12.35 -3.76
C TYR A 10 1.01 11.60 -3.15
N LEU A 11 1.65 12.16 -2.12
CA LEU A 11 2.80 11.53 -1.46
C LEU A 11 2.41 10.22 -0.76
N PHE A 12 1.25 10.22 -0.09
CA PHE A 12 0.71 9.06 0.62
C PHE A 12 -0.34 8.31 -0.18
N HIS A 13 -0.17 8.28 -1.51
CA HIS A 13 -1.11 7.57 -2.37
C HIS A 13 -1.14 6.07 -2.01
N PRO A 14 -2.33 5.42 -1.87
CA PRO A 14 -2.46 4.06 -1.36
C PRO A 14 -1.59 3.03 -2.10
N MET A 15 -1.41 3.22 -3.40
CA MET A 15 -0.65 2.33 -4.27
C MET A 15 0.87 2.34 -4.00
N LEU A 16 1.37 3.41 -3.37
CA LEU A 16 2.76 3.54 -2.94
C LEU A 16 2.99 2.94 -1.54
N MET A 17 1.94 2.69 -0.76
CA MET A 17 2.06 2.31 0.65
C MET A 17 2.69 0.93 0.84
N ALA A 18 2.40 -0.03 -0.05
CA ALA A 18 3.08 -1.32 -0.01
C ALA A 18 4.59 -1.17 -0.28
N SER A 19 4.98 -0.33 -1.23
CA SER A 19 6.39 -0.04 -1.53
C SER A 19 7.09 0.69 -0.37
N LEU A 20 6.39 1.65 0.27
CA LEU A 20 6.87 2.32 1.47
C LEU A 20 7.06 1.34 2.63
N GLY A 21 6.11 0.44 2.86
CA GLY A 21 6.21 -0.58 3.90
C GLY A 21 7.43 -1.48 3.71
N ILE A 22 7.68 -1.95 2.49
CA ILE A 22 8.87 -2.75 2.16
C ILE A 22 10.16 -1.94 2.36
N PHE A 23 10.18 -0.68 1.94
CA PHE A 23 11.32 0.21 2.17
C PHE A 23 11.63 0.33 3.67
N LEU A 24 10.63 0.58 4.50
CA LEU A 24 10.81 0.69 5.95
C LEU A 24 11.22 -0.65 6.58
N ILE A 25 10.67 -1.78 6.13
CA ILE A 25 11.10 -3.12 6.58
C ILE A 25 12.60 -3.32 6.29
N PHE A 26 13.09 -2.96 5.10
CA PHE A 26 14.50 -3.08 4.75
C PHE A 26 15.44 -2.10 5.47
N ASN A 27 14.89 -1.06 6.09
CA ASN A 27 15.64 -0.06 6.86
C ASN A 27 15.38 -0.15 8.37
N SER A 28 14.66 -1.18 8.82
CA SER A 28 14.30 -1.38 10.23
C SER A 28 15.44 -1.83 11.15
N GLY A 29 16.66 -2.02 10.62
CA GLY A 29 17.79 -2.56 11.40
C GLY A 29 17.62 -4.03 11.85
N THR A 30 16.54 -4.71 11.44
CA THR A 30 16.34 -6.15 11.68
C THR A 30 17.26 -7.00 10.80
N HIS A 31 17.37 -8.31 11.07
CA HIS A 31 18.13 -9.24 10.21
C HIS A 31 17.70 -9.17 8.72
N ILE A 32 16.44 -8.84 8.45
CA ILE A 32 15.91 -8.67 7.08
C ILE A 32 16.58 -7.50 6.36
N ALA A 33 17.05 -6.49 7.09
CA ALA A 33 17.80 -5.36 6.56
C ALA A 33 19.21 -5.76 6.06
N PHE A 34 19.71 -6.96 6.38
CA PHE A 34 21.07 -7.38 6.01
C PHE A 34 21.13 -8.38 4.83
N ILE A 35 20.01 -8.61 4.13
CA ILE A 35 20.01 -9.41 2.90
C ILE A 35 20.80 -8.72 1.77
N PRO A 36 21.33 -9.47 0.78
CA PRO A 36 22.08 -8.91 -0.35
C PRO A 36 21.31 -7.81 -1.08
N ILE A 37 22.02 -6.78 -1.54
CA ILE A 37 21.41 -5.61 -2.20
C ILE A 37 20.69 -6.00 -3.49
N GLU A 38 21.18 -7.01 -4.19
CA GLU A 38 20.59 -7.60 -5.38
C GLU A 38 19.21 -8.19 -5.05
N ALA A 39 19.10 -8.91 -3.93
CA ALA A 39 17.83 -9.46 -3.47
C ALA A 39 16.84 -8.35 -3.07
N LYS A 40 17.30 -7.32 -2.34
CA LYS A 40 16.46 -6.14 -2.03
C LYS A 40 15.94 -5.47 -3.29
N ARG A 41 16.79 -5.29 -4.30
CA ARG A 41 16.42 -4.66 -5.57
C ARG A 41 15.34 -5.46 -6.30
N VAL A 42 15.50 -6.78 -6.40
CA VAL A 42 14.49 -7.66 -7.03
C VAL A 42 13.16 -7.58 -6.28
N ILE A 43 13.18 -7.65 -4.95
CA ILE A 43 11.95 -7.55 -4.13
C ILE A 43 11.29 -6.19 -4.31
N TYR A 44 12.05 -5.09 -4.23
CA TYR A 44 11.51 -3.74 -4.37
C TYR A 44 10.91 -3.51 -5.76
N LEU A 45 11.61 -3.94 -6.83
CA LEU A 45 11.09 -3.88 -8.20
C LEU A 45 9.82 -4.70 -8.36
N THR A 46 9.79 -5.93 -7.82
CA THR A 46 8.60 -6.79 -7.88
C THR A 46 7.41 -6.12 -7.21
N VAL A 47 7.63 -5.51 -6.03
CA VAL A 47 6.57 -4.83 -5.28
C VAL A 47 6.10 -3.58 -6.01
N ILE A 48 6.98 -2.63 -6.35
CA ILE A 48 6.55 -1.37 -6.99
C ILE A 48 5.87 -1.58 -8.34
N LEU A 49 6.34 -2.57 -9.13
CA LEU A 49 5.72 -2.91 -10.40
C LEU A 49 4.29 -3.41 -10.19
N ASN A 50 4.07 -4.33 -9.25
CA ASN A 50 2.76 -4.94 -9.05
C ASN A 50 1.81 -4.11 -8.18
N THR A 51 2.33 -3.29 -7.25
CA THR A 51 1.49 -2.56 -6.30
C THR A 51 1.15 -1.14 -6.74
N ALA A 52 1.97 -0.57 -7.61
CA ALA A 52 1.79 0.79 -8.14
C ALA A 52 1.66 0.81 -9.66
N ILE A 53 2.70 0.40 -10.39
CA ILE A 53 2.80 0.66 -11.84
C ILE A 53 1.71 -0.10 -12.62
N LEU A 54 1.58 -1.41 -12.41
CA LEU A 54 0.61 -2.24 -13.13
C LEU A 54 -0.84 -1.80 -12.87
N PRO A 55 -1.33 -1.70 -11.62
CA PRO A 55 -2.70 -1.24 -11.40
C PRO A 55 -2.95 0.22 -11.81
N LEU A 56 -1.93 1.11 -11.83
CA LEU A 56 -2.12 2.47 -12.40
C LEU A 56 -2.23 2.42 -13.93
N SER A 57 -1.42 1.58 -14.57
CA SER A 57 -1.41 1.43 -16.03
C SER A 57 -2.73 0.89 -16.60
N THR A 58 -3.54 0.21 -15.78
CA THR A 58 -4.85 -0.26 -16.23
C THR A 58 -5.91 0.83 -16.24
N LEU A 59 -5.76 1.93 -15.47
CA LEU A 59 -6.79 2.97 -15.40
C LEU A 59 -7.05 3.64 -16.76
N PRO A 60 -6.04 4.07 -17.55
CA PRO A 60 -6.27 4.62 -18.87
C PRO A 60 -6.93 3.62 -19.84
N LEU A 61 -6.57 2.33 -19.75
CA LEU A 61 -7.15 1.28 -20.57
C LEU A 61 -8.64 1.10 -20.25
N LEU A 62 -9.00 1.04 -18.96
CA LEU A 62 -10.39 0.96 -18.53
C LEU A 62 -11.21 2.17 -18.98
N TYR A 63 -10.61 3.37 -18.98
CA TYR A 63 -11.25 4.58 -19.48
C TYR A 63 -11.50 4.50 -20.99
N GLN A 64 -10.49 4.09 -21.76
CA GLN A 64 -10.58 3.96 -23.21
C GLN A 64 -11.63 2.92 -23.65
N PHE A 65 -11.80 1.83 -22.90
CA PHE A 65 -12.84 0.83 -23.14
C PHE A 65 -14.23 1.22 -22.59
N GLY A 66 -14.38 2.41 -22.00
CA GLY A 66 -15.66 2.88 -21.45
C GLY A 66 -16.11 2.16 -20.16
N LEU A 67 -15.20 1.45 -19.49
CA LEU A 67 -15.48 0.71 -18.26
C LEU A 67 -15.45 1.62 -17.01
N ILE A 68 -14.76 2.76 -17.09
CA ILE A 68 -14.84 3.86 -16.12
C ILE A 68 -15.14 5.17 -16.85
N LYS A 69 -15.92 6.06 -16.24
CA LYS A 69 -16.30 7.35 -16.87
C LYS A 69 -15.35 8.49 -16.52
N SER A 70 -14.65 8.40 -15.39
CA SER A 70 -13.63 9.36 -14.96
C SER A 70 -12.57 8.67 -14.11
N PHE A 71 -11.36 9.25 -14.04
CA PHE A 71 -10.30 8.75 -13.17
C PHE A 71 -10.62 8.91 -11.68
N GLN A 72 -11.51 9.84 -11.33
CA GLN A 72 -12.02 10.06 -9.98
C GLN A 72 -13.06 8.99 -9.58
N MET A 73 -13.61 8.24 -10.55
CA MET A 73 -14.55 7.13 -10.36
C MET A 73 -15.67 7.52 -9.39
N GLU A 74 -16.61 8.36 -9.85
CA GLU A 74 -17.63 8.97 -8.99
C GLU A 74 -18.63 7.93 -8.43
N GLY A 75 -18.86 6.84 -9.18
CA GLY A 75 -19.76 5.75 -8.80
C GLY A 75 -19.06 4.59 -8.09
N ALA A 76 -19.70 4.01 -7.07
CA ALA A 76 -19.19 2.81 -6.39
C ALA A 76 -19.02 1.60 -7.34
N ARG A 77 -19.87 1.48 -8.38
CA ARG A 77 -19.75 0.43 -9.41
C ARG A 77 -18.51 0.60 -10.28
N GLU A 78 -18.10 1.84 -10.57
CA GLU A 78 -16.92 2.13 -11.41
C GLU A 78 -15.62 1.76 -10.68
N ARG A 79 -15.63 1.71 -9.35
CA ARG A 79 -14.47 1.34 -8.52
C ARG A 79 -14.26 -0.16 -8.39
N THR A 80 -15.31 -0.97 -8.60
CA THR A 80 -15.23 -2.42 -8.40
C THR A 80 -14.16 -3.07 -9.27
N LEU A 81 -14.17 -2.77 -10.57
CA LEU A 81 -13.22 -3.38 -11.51
C LEU A 81 -11.76 -2.93 -11.27
N PRO A 82 -11.45 -1.62 -11.09
CA PRO A 82 -10.13 -1.17 -10.65
C PRO A 82 -9.63 -1.82 -9.36
N VAL A 83 -10.49 -1.99 -8.35
CA VAL A 83 -10.13 -2.65 -7.08
C VAL A 83 -9.83 -4.14 -7.30
N LEU A 84 -10.65 -4.85 -8.09
CA LEU A 84 -10.42 -6.26 -8.40
C LEU A 84 -9.09 -6.47 -9.15
N LEU A 85 -8.78 -5.63 -10.13
CA LEU A 85 -7.49 -5.66 -10.84
C LEU A 85 -6.32 -5.35 -9.88
N THR A 86 -6.50 -4.39 -8.97
CA THR A 86 -5.49 -4.09 -7.96
C THR A 86 -5.25 -5.30 -7.05
N CYS A 87 -6.29 -5.92 -6.52
CA CYS A 87 -6.17 -7.15 -5.73
C CYS A 87 -5.48 -8.27 -6.51
N PHE A 88 -5.81 -8.43 -7.81
CA PHE A 88 -5.17 -9.41 -8.68
C PHE A 88 -3.66 -9.18 -8.81
N PHE A 89 -3.21 -7.96 -9.11
CA PHE A 89 -1.78 -7.67 -9.21
C PHE A 89 -1.05 -7.82 -7.86
N TYR A 90 -1.69 -7.45 -6.75
CA TYR A 90 -1.12 -7.65 -5.42
C TYR A 90 -0.99 -9.14 -5.10
N PHE A 91 -1.96 -9.97 -5.52
CA PHE A 91 -1.87 -11.42 -5.40
C PHE A 91 -0.75 -12.01 -6.26
N VAL A 92 -0.58 -11.53 -7.51
CA VAL A 92 0.58 -11.90 -8.36
C VAL A 92 1.89 -11.53 -7.65
N CYS A 93 1.99 -10.34 -7.07
CA CYS A 93 3.15 -9.93 -6.28
C CYS A 93 3.43 -10.92 -5.14
N TYR A 94 2.41 -11.26 -4.35
CA TYR A 94 2.53 -12.24 -3.26
C TYR A 94 3.05 -13.58 -3.75
N MET A 95 2.52 -14.10 -4.86
CA MET A 95 2.96 -15.36 -5.46
C MET A 95 4.43 -15.30 -5.94
N LEU A 96 4.83 -14.20 -6.58
CA LEU A 96 6.21 -14.00 -7.04
C LEU A 96 7.19 -13.95 -5.87
N LEU A 97 6.87 -13.20 -4.82
CA LEU A 97 7.71 -13.11 -3.62
C LEU A 97 7.82 -14.46 -2.90
N ARG A 98 6.74 -15.25 -2.84
CA ARG A 98 6.81 -16.62 -2.31
C ARG A 98 7.71 -17.52 -3.14
N ARG A 99 7.63 -17.40 -4.48
CA ARG A 99 8.40 -18.24 -5.40
C ARG A 99 9.92 -17.98 -5.31
N ILE A 100 10.33 -16.73 -5.08
CA ILE A 100 11.75 -16.38 -4.93
C ILE A 100 12.26 -16.55 -3.47
N GLY A 101 11.45 -17.11 -2.57
CA GLY A 101 11.87 -17.46 -1.21
C GLY A 101 12.07 -16.27 -0.27
N VAL A 102 11.30 -15.18 -0.43
CA VAL A 102 11.40 -14.02 0.48
C VAL A 102 10.97 -14.39 1.90
N THR A 103 11.59 -13.73 2.89
CA THR A 103 11.29 -13.87 4.32
C THR A 103 9.79 -13.77 4.65
N GLY A 104 9.36 -14.56 5.63
CA GLY A 104 7.94 -14.71 5.99
C GLY A 104 7.25 -13.39 6.38
N ILE A 105 7.97 -12.43 6.95
CA ILE A 105 7.41 -11.12 7.33
C ILE A 105 6.95 -10.30 6.13
N ILE A 106 7.71 -10.29 5.03
CA ILE A 106 7.35 -9.59 3.79
C ILE A 106 6.16 -10.30 3.14
N ILE A 107 6.16 -11.63 3.15
CA ILE A 107 5.04 -12.43 2.66
C ILE A 107 3.75 -12.16 3.45
N SER A 108 3.84 -12.13 4.79
CA SER A 108 2.71 -11.80 5.67
C SER A 108 2.24 -10.36 5.48
N PHE A 109 3.16 -9.40 5.29
CA PHE A 109 2.81 -8.01 5.01
C PHE A 109 2.04 -7.87 3.69
N MET A 110 2.50 -8.53 2.63
CA MET A 110 1.80 -8.51 1.35
C MET A 110 0.43 -9.18 1.42
N LEU A 111 0.31 -10.30 2.14
CA LEU A 111 -0.98 -10.96 2.38
C LEU A 111 -1.95 -10.04 3.16
N ALA A 112 -1.47 -9.41 4.23
CA ALA A 112 -2.25 -8.45 5.00
C ALA A 112 -2.70 -7.26 4.14
N THR A 113 -1.85 -6.79 3.24
CA THR A 113 -2.17 -5.72 2.29
C THR A 113 -3.28 -6.13 1.32
N ILE A 114 -3.24 -7.36 0.78
CA ILE A 114 -4.30 -7.91 -0.08
C ILE A 114 -5.63 -7.97 0.67
N ILE A 115 -5.61 -8.48 1.91
CA ILE A 115 -6.81 -8.57 2.77
C ILE A 115 -7.36 -7.17 3.05
N ALA A 116 -6.49 -6.20 3.36
CA ALA A 116 -6.89 -4.83 3.65
C ALA A 116 -7.54 -4.14 2.43
N ILE A 117 -6.96 -4.27 1.23
CA ILE A 117 -7.53 -3.67 0.01
C ILE A 117 -8.81 -4.38 -0.42
N GLY A 118 -8.85 -5.72 -0.37
CA GLY A 118 -10.04 -6.49 -0.67
C GLY A 118 -11.20 -6.17 0.29
N GLY A 119 -10.90 -6.14 1.59
CA GLY A 119 -11.84 -5.71 2.63
C GLY A 119 -12.30 -4.27 2.43
N ALA A 120 -11.39 -3.36 2.09
CA ALA A 120 -11.73 -1.97 1.79
C ALA A 120 -12.68 -1.87 0.60
N GLY A 121 -12.45 -2.65 -0.46
CA GLY A 121 -13.32 -2.73 -1.62
C GLY A 121 -14.75 -3.17 -1.27
N ILE A 122 -14.89 -4.18 -0.41
CA ILE A 122 -16.19 -4.68 0.06
C ILE A 122 -16.87 -3.64 0.95
N ILE A 123 -16.18 -3.10 1.95
CA ILE A 123 -16.76 -2.14 2.91
C ILE A 123 -17.17 -0.85 2.21
N THR A 124 -16.39 -0.38 1.22
CA THR A 124 -16.68 0.82 0.42
C THR A 124 -18.03 0.73 -0.31
N ARG A 125 -18.57 -0.48 -0.51
CA ARG A 125 -19.90 -0.68 -1.10
C ARG A 125 -21.04 -0.25 -0.18
N PHE A 126 -20.82 -0.29 1.13
CA PHE A 126 -21.79 0.04 2.19
C PHE A 126 -21.50 1.41 2.81
N TRP A 127 -20.23 1.72 3.06
CA TRP A 127 -19.81 2.97 3.68
C TRP A 127 -18.52 3.49 3.05
N LYS A 128 -18.48 4.77 2.69
CA LYS A 128 -17.28 5.41 2.12
C LYS A 128 -16.17 5.46 3.17
N ILE A 129 -15.17 4.59 3.01
CA ILE A 129 -13.96 4.55 3.84
C ILE A 129 -12.75 5.04 3.05
N SER A 130 -11.75 5.57 3.76
CA SER A 130 -10.55 6.11 3.12
C SER A 130 -9.47 5.04 2.94
N ILE A 131 -9.20 4.70 1.68
CA ILE A 131 -8.06 3.83 1.30
C ILE A 131 -6.70 4.47 1.61
N HIS A 132 -6.61 5.80 1.74
CA HIS A 132 -5.37 6.47 2.14
C HIS A 132 -5.04 6.20 3.61
N THR A 133 -6.04 6.28 4.49
CA THR A 133 -5.84 5.99 5.93
C THR A 133 -5.58 4.50 6.16
N ILE A 134 -6.22 3.61 5.39
CA ILE A 134 -5.92 2.17 5.41
C ILE A 134 -4.47 1.90 4.97
N GLY A 135 -3.99 2.59 3.95
CA GLY A 135 -2.63 2.45 3.45
C GLY A 135 -1.57 2.81 4.51
N ILE A 136 -1.61 4.03 5.05
CA ILE A 136 -0.65 4.47 6.08
C ILE A 136 -0.83 3.71 7.40
N GLY A 137 -2.06 3.34 7.76
CA GLY A 137 -2.35 2.49 8.92
C GLY A 137 -1.76 1.09 8.78
N GLY A 138 -1.84 0.50 7.58
CA GLY A 138 -1.23 -0.80 7.26
C GLY A 138 0.30 -0.76 7.36
N VAL A 139 0.95 0.30 6.88
CA VAL A 139 2.40 0.52 7.05
C VAL A 139 2.75 0.66 8.52
N THR A 140 2.01 1.47 9.27
CA THR A 140 2.21 1.65 10.72
C THR A 140 2.09 0.32 11.46
N GLY A 141 1.04 -0.45 11.19
CA GLY A 141 0.84 -1.78 11.77
C GLY A 141 1.96 -2.77 11.45
N ALA A 142 2.52 -2.71 10.24
CA ALA A 142 3.67 -3.54 9.85
C ALA A 142 4.93 -3.22 10.69
N ILE A 143 5.22 -1.94 10.92
CA ILE A 143 6.36 -1.52 11.75
C ILE A 143 6.14 -1.84 13.23
N MET A 144 4.90 -1.69 13.72
CA MET A 144 4.54 -2.15 15.06
C MET A 144 4.75 -3.66 15.20
N ALA A 145 4.33 -4.45 14.21
CA ALA A 145 4.53 -5.90 14.21
C ALA A 145 6.01 -6.29 14.19
N LEU A 146 6.88 -5.55 13.48
CA LEU A 146 8.33 -5.74 13.52
C LEU A 146 8.90 -5.51 14.93
N THR A 147 8.51 -4.39 15.55
CA THR A 147 8.92 -4.02 16.92
C THR A 147 8.59 -5.14 17.90
N TYR A 148 7.35 -5.62 17.88
CA TYR A 148 6.88 -6.68 18.77
C TYR A 148 7.53 -8.04 18.49
N ARG A 149 7.68 -8.41 17.21
CA ARG A 149 8.14 -9.74 16.82
C ARG A 149 9.66 -9.92 16.96
N TYR A 150 10.44 -8.88 16.69
CA TYR A 150 11.90 -8.95 16.67
C TYR A 150 12.57 -8.18 17.81
N GLY A 151 11.80 -7.49 18.68
CA GLY A 151 12.34 -6.76 19.82
C GLY A 151 13.23 -5.58 19.43
N VAL A 152 13.06 -5.04 18.22
CA VAL A 152 13.84 -3.89 17.72
C VAL A 152 13.18 -2.58 18.14
N ASP A 153 13.97 -1.61 18.59
CA ASP A 153 13.46 -0.28 18.89
C ASP A 153 13.24 0.53 17.60
N LEU A 154 11.97 0.65 17.21
CA LEU A 154 11.52 1.46 16.07
C LEU A 154 10.65 2.64 16.52
N ASN A 155 10.73 3.07 17.78
CA ASN A 155 9.89 4.11 18.35
C ASN A 155 9.96 5.42 17.55
N GLY A 156 11.15 5.81 17.09
CA GLY A 156 11.33 6.99 16.23
C GLY A 156 10.58 6.88 14.90
N MET A 157 10.61 5.71 14.26
CA MET A 157 9.85 5.46 13.02
C MET A 157 8.33 5.46 13.29
N LEU A 158 7.90 4.84 14.39
CA LEU A 158 6.49 4.80 14.78
C LEU A 158 5.96 6.20 15.08
N PHE A 159 6.72 7.04 15.79
CA PHE A 159 6.34 8.42 16.04
C PHE A 159 6.07 9.20 14.73
N LEU A 160 6.99 9.10 13.77
CA LEU A 160 6.82 9.72 12.45
C LEU A 160 5.61 9.15 11.69
N LEU A 161 5.39 7.84 11.74
CA LEU A 161 4.26 7.19 11.08
C LEU A 161 2.91 7.58 11.70
N PHE A 162 2.83 7.74 13.02
CA PHE A 162 1.63 8.26 13.68
C PHE A 162 1.35 9.71 13.28
N LEU A 163 2.39 10.55 13.22
CA LEU A 163 2.26 11.94 12.78
C LEU A 163 1.79 12.01 11.31
N CYS A 164 2.42 11.24 10.42
CA CYS A 164 1.99 11.13 9.03
C CYS A 164 0.56 10.59 8.90
N SER A 165 0.17 9.60 9.72
CA SER A 165 -1.20 9.07 9.75
C SER A 165 -2.22 10.15 10.13
N GLY A 166 -1.89 11.00 11.12
CA GLY A 166 -2.73 12.13 11.51
C GLY A 166 -2.85 13.18 10.40
N LEU A 167 -1.76 13.48 9.70
CA LEU A 167 -1.77 14.40 8.55
C LEU A 167 -2.63 13.85 7.41
N VAL A 168 -2.46 12.58 7.05
CA VAL A 168 -3.26 11.92 6.00
C VAL A 168 -4.74 11.88 6.39
N ALA A 169 -5.06 11.54 7.64
CA ALA A 169 -6.45 11.54 8.11
C ALA A 169 -7.08 12.94 8.05
N SER A 170 -6.36 13.97 8.49
CA SER A 170 -6.81 15.37 8.45
C SER A 170 -7.07 15.83 7.01
N GLU A 171 -6.19 15.42 6.09
CA GLU A 171 -6.28 15.75 4.68
C GLU A 171 -7.51 15.09 4.02
N ARG A 172 -7.84 13.85 4.39
CA ARG A 172 -9.04 13.13 3.93
C ARG A 172 -10.35 13.62 4.54
N LEU A 173 -10.30 14.34 5.66
CA LEU A 173 -11.47 15.06 6.18
C LEU A 173 -11.69 16.40 5.46
N TYR A 174 -10.62 16.98 4.90
CA TYR A 174 -10.66 18.29 4.26
C TYR A 174 -11.01 18.23 2.75
N LEU A 175 -10.52 17.22 2.02
CA LEU A 175 -10.83 17.00 0.59
C LEU A 175 -12.03 16.06 0.38
#